data_AF-A0A1W1Y7N4-F1
#
_entry.id   AF-A0A1W1Y7N4-F1
#
_cell.length_a   1.000
_cell.length_b   1.000
_cell.length_c   1.000
_cell.angle_alpha   90.00
_cell.angle_beta   90.00
_cell.angle_gamma   90.00
#
_symmetry.space_group_name_H-M   'P 1'
#
loop_
_entity.id
_entity.type
_entity.pdbx_description
1 polymer ?
#
loop_
_entity_poly.entity_id
_entity_poly.type
_entity_poly.pdbx_seq_one_letter_code
_entity_poly.pdbx_strand_id
1 'polypeptide(L)'
;MSYNQNNDPINGAGSKFFDQKTYEPKPIPEIKKEPEPVRKVSYEEPEKDRNIAGVIIPLVAVFATILILLGLFFFTHDLPKNGKLFQDRNAPKTEKRDRDRDDDDDDDDDDDDDDRHSGGAAANGGIIMPGESDLDAALDQQGAGTGEITISLIWYNSDDVDLHVSTPSGELYYGNRNVGGGTLDVDANAEVMMDSPVENIYFAEPQSGEYHVWIEDFTDRNDGYTGYLVRVTVGGVSRLYEGHIDGTGTDIDIITFGY
;
A
#
# COMPACT_ATOMS: atom_id res chain seq x y z
N MET A 1 -46.70 49.17 -63.24
CA MET A 1 -46.83 47.75 -63.63
C MET A 1 -47.32 47.00 -62.41
N SER A 2 -48.53 46.45 -62.51
CA SER A 2 -49.26 45.77 -61.43
C SER A 2 -49.01 44.27 -61.54
N TYR A 3 -48.83 43.59 -60.41
CA TYR A 3 -48.97 42.13 -60.33
C TYR A 3 -49.92 41.74 -59.19
N ASN A 4 -50.92 40.97 -59.60
CA ASN A 4 -52.02 40.31 -58.89
C ASN A 4 -51.48 38.98 -58.28
N GLN A 5 -51.71 38.63 -57.01
CA GLN A 5 -52.78 37.73 -56.49
C GLN A 5 -52.86 36.36 -57.21
N ASN A 6 -53.05 35.17 -56.60
CA ASN A 6 -53.50 34.67 -55.29
C ASN A 6 -53.17 33.15 -55.24
N ASN A 7 -53.10 32.55 -54.04
CA ASN A 7 -53.91 31.37 -53.65
C ASN A 7 -53.54 30.86 -52.25
N ASP A 8 -54.44 31.06 -51.29
CA ASP A 8 -54.59 30.30 -50.03
C ASP A 8 -55.59 29.14 -50.27
N PRO A 9 -55.59 27.98 -49.54
CA PRO A 9 -56.19 27.95 -48.19
C PRO A 9 -55.72 26.86 -47.16
N ILE A 10 -55.69 27.25 -45.87
CA ILE A 10 -56.39 26.64 -44.71
C ILE A 10 -55.92 25.28 -44.06
N ASN A 11 -55.73 25.38 -42.72
CA ASN A 11 -55.89 24.39 -41.61
C ASN A 11 -54.76 23.43 -41.17
N GLY A 12 -54.45 23.46 -39.86
CA GLY A 12 -54.39 22.23 -39.05
C GLY A 12 -53.27 22.07 -38.01
N ALA A 13 -53.60 22.40 -36.75
CA ALA A 13 -53.28 21.66 -35.51
C ALA A 13 -51.82 21.39 -35.06
N GLY A 14 -51.51 21.80 -33.82
CA GLY A 14 -50.63 21.02 -32.94
C GLY A 14 -49.42 21.72 -32.31
N SER A 15 -49.55 22.90 -31.70
CA SER A 15 -48.52 23.38 -30.76
C SER A 15 -48.60 22.56 -29.47
N LYS A 16 -47.60 21.70 -29.25
CA LYS A 16 -47.43 20.90 -28.04
C LYS A 16 -47.35 21.83 -26.81
N PHE A 17 -48.33 21.71 -25.92
CA PHE A 17 -48.22 22.16 -24.54
C PHE A 17 -47.16 21.29 -23.85
N PHE A 18 -46.10 21.91 -23.32
CA PHE A 18 -45.26 21.30 -22.29
C PHE A 18 -45.35 22.14 -21.03
N ASP A 19 -46.13 21.59 -20.12
CA ASP A 19 -46.16 21.70 -18.65
C ASP A 19 -45.26 22.76 -17.99
N GLN A 20 -45.89 23.83 -17.47
CA GLN A 20 -45.27 24.70 -16.48
C GLN A 20 -45.23 23.95 -15.15
N LYS A 21 -44.16 23.16 -14.93
CA LYS A 21 -43.85 22.66 -13.58
C LYS A 21 -43.64 23.87 -12.65
N THR A 22 -44.54 24.00 -11.68
CA THR A 22 -44.41 24.88 -10.52
C THR A 22 -43.06 24.63 -9.85
N TYR A 23 -42.22 25.66 -9.81
CA TYR A 23 -41.01 25.65 -9.01
C TYR A 23 -41.41 25.75 -7.54
N GLU A 24 -41.31 24.65 -6.80
CA GLU A 24 -41.35 24.70 -5.34
C GLU A 24 -39.98 25.22 -4.85
N PRO A 25 -39.94 26.32 -4.07
CA PRO A 25 -38.68 26.81 -3.54
C PRO A 25 -38.08 25.75 -2.59
N LYS A 26 -36.81 25.40 -2.80
CA LYS A 26 -36.06 24.53 -1.88
C LYS A 26 -36.11 25.12 -0.45
N PRO A 27 -36.28 24.30 0.59
CA PRO A 27 -36.27 24.78 1.97
C PRO A 27 -34.94 25.49 2.25
N ILE A 28 -35.04 26.69 2.81
CA ILE A 28 -33.89 27.48 3.24
C ILE A 28 -33.16 26.67 4.31
N PRO A 29 -31.84 26.41 4.17
CA PRO A 29 -31.10 25.68 5.19
C PRO A 29 -31.20 26.43 6.53
N GLU A 30 -31.55 25.70 7.58
CA GLU A 30 -31.65 26.21 8.93
C GLU A 30 -30.28 26.75 9.36
N ILE A 31 -30.21 28.05 9.65
CA ILE A 31 -29.00 28.69 10.17
C ILE A 31 -28.73 28.06 11.53
N LYS A 32 -27.71 27.20 11.62
CA LYS A 32 -27.21 26.69 12.90
C LYS A 32 -26.86 27.91 13.75
N LYS A 33 -27.56 28.09 14.88
CA LYS A 33 -27.23 29.12 15.86
C LYS A 33 -25.75 28.97 16.24
N GLU A 34 -25.01 30.07 16.19
CA GLU A 34 -23.66 30.12 16.73
C GLU A 34 -23.67 29.61 18.19
N PRO A 35 -22.68 28.80 18.60
CA PRO A 35 -22.59 28.36 19.98
C PRO A 35 -22.45 29.58 20.89
N GLU A 36 -23.17 29.58 22.02
CA GLU A 36 -23.05 30.64 23.03
C GLU A 36 -21.59 30.83 23.46
N PRO A 37 -21.16 32.06 23.80
CA PRO A 37 -19.79 32.31 24.20
C PRO A 37 -19.43 31.45 25.41
N VAL A 38 -18.47 30.55 25.22
CA VAL A 38 -17.94 29.66 26.25
C VAL A 38 -17.47 30.52 27.43
N ARG A 39 -18.12 30.33 28.57
CA ARG A 39 -17.71 30.93 29.85
C ARG A 39 -16.28 30.45 30.13
N LYS A 40 -15.31 31.37 30.11
CA LYS A 40 -13.91 31.07 30.44
C LYS A 40 -13.85 30.52 31.88
N VAL A 41 -13.67 29.21 32.00
CA VAL A 41 -13.26 28.58 33.26
C VAL A 41 -11.75 28.72 33.31
N SER A 42 -11.23 29.48 34.28
CA SER A 42 -9.81 29.57 34.56
C SER A 42 -9.32 28.21 35.06
N TYR A 43 -8.43 27.58 34.31
CA TYR A 43 -7.70 26.40 34.77
C TYR A 43 -6.56 26.89 35.67
N GLU A 44 -6.64 26.60 36.97
CA GLU A 44 -5.47 26.65 37.84
C GLU A 44 -4.60 25.43 37.52
N GLU A 45 -3.35 25.68 37.16
CA GLU A 45 -2.36 24.66 36.83
C GLU A 45 -2.06 23.82 38.09
N PRO A 46 -2.23 22.48 38.07
CA PRO A 46 -1.93 21.68 39.26
C PRO A 46 -0.43 21.68 39.52
N GLU A 47 -0.05 22.13 40.73
CA GLU A 47 1.34 22.11 41.18
C GLU A 47 1.94 20.71 41.03
N LYS A 48 3.13 20.68 40.42
CA LYS A 48 3.94 19.48 40.18
C LYS A 48 4.46 18.93 41.50
N ASP A 49 3.63 18.12 42.18
CA ASP A 49 4.06 17.28 43.30
C ASP A 49 4.87 16.09 42.80
N ARG A 50 6.17 16.33 42.80
CA ARG A 50 7.27 15.37 42.67
C ARG A 50 7.21 14.36 43.83
N ASN A 51 6.63 13.18 43.58
CA ASN A 51 6.83 11.96 44.36
C ASN A 51 6.74 10.72 43.46
N ILE A 52 7.74 10.53 42.58
CA ILE A 52 7.86 9.34 41.69
C ILE A 52 8.67 8.21 42.35
N ALA A 53 8.63 8.09 43.68
CA ALA A 53 9.36 7.05 44.42
C ALA A 53 8.55 5.75 44.63
N GLY A 54 7.31 5.66 44.11
CA GLY A 54 6.39 4.58 44.48
C GLY A 54 6.06 3.50 43.42
N VAL A 55 6.42 3.69 42.15
CA VAL A 55 5.90 2.81 41.06
C VAL A 55 6.99 2.13 40.21
N ILE A 56 8.26 2.49 40.36
CA ILE A 56 9.36 1.93 39.55
C ILE A 56 10.04 0.71 40.22
N ILE A 57 9.84 0.50 41.52
CA ILE A 57 10.54 -0.58 42.26
C ILE A 57 9.96 -2.01 42.05
N PRO A 58 8.65 -2.26 41.77
CA PRO A 58 8.19 -3.65 41.67
C PRO A 58 8.56 -4.32 40.33
N LEU A 59 8.86 -3.57 39.25
CA LEU A 59 9.13 -4.14 37.94
C LEU A 59 10.52 -4.80 37.85
N VAL A 60 11.55 -4.20 38.46
CA VAL A 60 12.92 -4.76 38.46
C VAL A 60 13.00 -6.05 39.30
N ALA A 61 12.21 -6.17 40.37
CA ALA A 61 12.19 -7.37 41.22
C ALA A 61 11.52 -8.58 40.55
N VAL A 62 10.49 -8.36 39.72
CA VAL A 62 9.83 -9.44 38.97
C VAL A 62 10.76 -10.01 37.89
N PHE A 63 11.52 -9.17 37.17
CA PHE A 63 12.48 -9.66 36.18
C PHE A 63 13.64 -10.45 36.80
N ALA A 64 14.16 -10.04 37.96
CA ALA A 64 15.22 -10.77 38.65
C ALA A 64 14.78 -12.17 39.13
N THR A 65 13.52 -12.33 39.57
CA THR A 65 13.01 -13.63 40.02
C THR A 65 12.74 -14.60 38.86
N ILE A 66 12.27 -14.11 37.71
CA ILE A 66 12.07 -14.93 36.50
C ILE A 66 13.41 -15.46 35.97
N LEU A 67 14.47 -14.65 35.99
CA LEU A 67 15.82 -15.09 35.56
C LEU A 67 16.44 -16.13 36.51
N ILE A 68 16.20 -16.03 37.82
CA ILE A 68 16.65 -17.03 38.80
C ILE A 68 15.92 -18.37 38.62
N LEU A 69 14.62 -18.34 38.32
CA LEU A 69 13.83 -19.55 38.07
C LEU A 69 14.20 -20.23 36.75
N LEU A 70 14.47 -19.48 35.68
CA LEU A 70 14.94 -20.02 34.40
C LEU A 70 16.38 -20.56 34.49
N GLY A 71 17.26 -19.89 35.24
CA GLY A 71 18.63 -20.37 35.47
C GLY A 71 18.71 -21.71 36.21
N LEU A 72 17.77 -21.99 37.11
CA LEU A 72 17.68 -23.28 37.82
C LEU A 72 17.08 -24.41 36.95
N PHE A 73 16.23 -24.07 35.97
CA PHE A 73 15.65 -25.04 35.04
C PHE A 73 16.70 -25.62 34.08
N PHE A 74 17.65 -24.80 33.61
CA PHE A 74 18.73 -25.27 32.74
C PHE A 74 19.90 -25.95 33.49
N PHE A 75 20.03 -25.77 34.80
CA PHE A 75 21.09 -26.41 35.59
C PHE A 75 20.72 -27.82 36.10
N THR A 76 19.46 -28.25 35.98
CA THR A 76 18.99 -29.55 36.49
C THR A 76 18.60 -30.57 35.42
N HIS A 77 18.63 -30.19 34.14
CA HIS A 77 18.37 -31.13 33.05
C HIS A 77 19.68 -31.56 32.38
N ASP A 78 20.20 -32.72 32.80
CA ASP A 78 21.25 -33.44 32.07
C ASP A 78 20.77 -33.71 30.63
N LEU A 79 21.50 -33.18 29.64
CA LEU A 79 21.34 -33.56 28.24
C LEU A 79 21.68 -35.06 28.08
N PRO A 80 20.81 -35.88 27.46
CA PRO A 80 21.10 -37.29 27.28
C PRO A 80 22.25 -37.49 26.29
N LYS A 81 23.31 -38.15 26.78
CA LYS A 81 24.45 -38.61 26.00
C LYS A 81 24.12 -39.94 25.32
N ASN A 82 24.27 -39.94 23.99
CA ASN A 82 24.70 -41.05 23.13
C ASN A 82 23.76 -42.26 22.88
N GLY A 83 23.55 -42.56 21.60
CA GLY A 83 24.10 -43.79 21.00
C GLY A 83 23.20 -45.03 20.84
N LYS A 84 22.70 -45.21 19.61
CA LYS A 84 22.47 -46.45 18.83
C LYS A 84 21.92 -47.72 19.50
N LEU A 85 20.79 -48.21 18.96
CA LEU A 85 20.67 -49.35 18.02
C LEU A 85 19.34 -50.07 18.28
N PHE A 86 18.49 -50.26 17.28
CA PHE A 86 17.86 -51.55 16.97
C PHE A 86 17.16 -51.48 15.60
N GLN A 87 17.50 -52.45 14.75
CA GLN A 87 16.84 -52.77 13.49
C GLN A 87 15.46 -53.37 13.78
N ASP A 88 14.43 -52.99 13.01
CA ASP A 88 13.60 -54.03 12.38
C ASP A 88 12.92 -53.57 11.09
N ARG A 89 12.63 -54.59 10.30
CA ARG A 89 12.25 -54.67 8.90
C ARG A 89 10.79 -54.28 8.66
N ASN A 90 10.51 -53.62 7.53
CA ASN A 90 9.63 -54.13 6.48
C ASN A 90 9.46 -53.12 5.32
N ALA A 91 9.74 -53.60 4.11
CA ALA A 91 9.53 -52.91 2.83
C ALA A 91 8.04 -52.97 2.39
N PRO A 92 7.65 -52.30 1.29
CA PRO A 92 7.96 -52.85 -0.02
C PRO A 92 8.59 -51.86 -1.01
N LYS A 93 9.48 -52.44 -1.82
CA LYS A 93 10.13 -51.85 -2.99
C LYS A 93 9.15 -51.79 -4.17
N THR A 94 9.28 -50.74 -4.98
CA THR A 94 8.98 -50.81 -6.41
C THR A 94 10.20 -50.32 -7.17
N GLU A 95 10.66 -51.16 -8.10
CA GLU A 95 11.88 -51.00 -8.88
C GLU A 95 11.51 -50.98 -10.37
N LYS A 96 12.38 -50.34 -11.16
CA LYS A 96 12.66 -50.47 -12.60
C LYS A 96 11.89 -49.56 -13.56
N ARG A 97 12.65 -48.75 -14.32
CA ARG A 97 13.35 -49.24 -15.51
C ARG A 97 14.43 -48.27 -16.00
N ASP A 98 15.61 -48.85 -16.21
CA ASP A 98 16.71 -48.34 -17.01
C ASP A 98 16.31 -48.19 -18.48
N ARG A 99 16.84 -47.16 -19.14
CA ARG A 99 17.14 -47.18 -20.57
C ARG A 99 18.42 -46.39 -20.81
N ASP A 100 19.46 -47.15 -21.11
CA ASP A 100 20.67 -46.73 -21.79
C ASP A 100 20.31 -46.13 -23.17
N ARG A 101 20.93 -45.00 -23.51
CA ARG A 101 21.31 -44.64 -24.88
C ARG A 101 22.55 -43.76 -24.82
N ASP A 102 23.64 -44.35 -25.27
CA ASP A 102 24.91 -43.72 -25.58
C ASP A 102 24.83 -42.91 -26.90
N ASP A 103 25.90 -42.13 -27.08
CA ASP A 103 26.52 -41.65 -28.33
C ASP A 103 26.05 -40.32 -28.94
N ASP A 104 26.90 -39.32 -28.68
CA ASP A 104 27.74 -38.58 -29.64
C ASP A 104 27.24 -37.31 -30.38
N ASP A 105 28.24 -36.42 -30.51
CA ASP A 105 28.46 -35.32 -31.45
C ASP A 105 28.09 -33.88 -31.02
N ASP A 106 29.15 -33.18 -30.58
CA ASP A 106 29.71 -31.94 -31.14
C ASP A 106 28.75 -30.83 -31.61
N ASP A 107 28.86 -29.64 -31.01
CA ASP A 107 29.54 -28.52 -31.67
C ASP A 107 29.50 -27.26 -30.78
N ASP A 108 30.67 -26.62 -30.70
CA ASP A 108 30.90 -25.26 -30.23
C ASP A 108 30.00 -24.27 -30.99
N ASP A 109 29.46 -23.25 -30.30
CA ASP A 109 29.44 -21.86 -30.77
C ASP A 109 28.71 -20.93 -29.77
N ASP A 110 29.30 -19.74 -29.64
CA ASP A 110 28.71 -18.44 -29.32
C ASP A 110 28.36 -18.05 -27.85
N ASP A 111 29.30 -17.25 -27.31
CA ASP A 111 29.13 -15.83 -26.98
C ASP A 111 28.00 -15.34 -26.03
N ASP A 112 28.46 -14.37 -25.23
CA ASP A 112 27.74 -13.27 -24.59
C ASP A 112 27.04 -13.50 -23.24
N ASP A 113 27.74 -12.95 -22.23
CA ASP A 113 27.21 -12.12 -21.14
C ASP A 113 25.70 -11.86 -21.20
N ASP A 114 24.98 -12.48 -20.27
CA ASP A 114 23.80 -11.90 -19.66
C ASP A 114 23.58 -12.63 -18.34
N ASP A 115 24.16 -12.09 -17.26
CA ASP A 115 23.74 -12.33 -15.89
C ASP A 115 22.31 -11.79 -15.71
N ARG A 116 21.36 -12.44 -16.38
CA ARG A 116 19.94 -12.36 -16.06
C ARG A 116 19.84 -12.92 -14.66
N HIS A 117 19.68 -12.01 -13.71
CA HIS A 117 19.09 -12.32 -12.42
C HIS A 117 17.76 -13.00 -12.73
N SER A 118 17.81 -14.32 -12.71
CA SER A 118 16.67 -15.22 -12.75
C SER A 118 15.80 -14.85 -11.54
N GLY A 119 14.88 -13.92 -11.75
CA GLY A 119 13.64 -13.85 -11.00
C GLY A 119 13.02 -15.24 -11.10
N GLY A 120 13.13 -15.99 -10.01
CA GLY A 120 12.73 -17.38 -9.96
C GLY A 120 11.26 -17.49 -10.31
N ALA A 121 10.97 -17.96 -11.53
CA ALA A 121 9.66 -18.45 -11.90
C ALA A 121 9.35 -19.67 -11.03
N ALA A 122 8.72 -19.43 -9.87
CA ALA A 122 8.12 -20.48 -9.07
C ALA A 122 6.93 -21.03 -9.85
N ALA A 123 7.15 -22.19 -10.45
CA ALA A 123 6.14 -22.99 -11.12
C ALA A 123 5.04 -23.45 -10.13
N ASN A 124 3.99 -22.63 -9.91
CA ASN A 124 2.65 -23.11 -9.52
C ASN A 124 1.54 -22.02 -9.52
N GLY A 125 1.29 -21.31 -10.64
CA GLY A 125 0.09 -20.45 -10.79
C GLY A 125 -0.23 -19.50 -9.63
N GLY A 126 0.79 -19.08 -8.89
CA GLY A 126 0.67 -18.22 -7.70
C GLY A 126 0.88 -16.78 -8.11
N ILE A 127 0.04 -15.89 -7.59
CA ILE A 127 0.21 -14.45 -7.80
C ILE A 127 1.60 -14.07 -7.26
N ILE A 128 2.39 -13.38 -8.08
CA ILE A 128 3.73 -12.91 -7.71
C ILE A 128 3.55 -11.65 -6.87
N MET A 129 3.97 -11.69 -5.62
CA MET A 129 3.94 -10.57 -4.69
C MET A 129 5.30 -9.87 -4.67
N PRO A 130 5.36 -8.53 -4.77
CA PRO A 130 6.60 -7.80 -4.54
C PRO A 130 7.13 -8.02 -3.12
N GLY A 131 8.44 -8.26 -3.00
CA GLY A 131 9.13 -8.31 -1.72
C GLY A 131 9.79 -6.99 -1.36
N GLU A 132 10.19 -6.84 -0.09
CA GLU A 132 10.92 -5.65 0.38
C GLU A 132 12.22 -5.40 -0.40
N SER A 133 12.93 -6.47 -0.79
CA SER A 133 14.16 -6.35 -1.58
C SER A 133 13.91 -5.75 -2.96
N ASP A 134 12.76 -6.05 -3.55
CA ASP A 134 12.38 -5.55 -4.87
C ASP A 134 12.03 -4.06 -4.76
N LEU A 135 11.30 -3.69 -3.70
CA LEU A 135 11.03 -2.29 -3.36
C LEU A 135 12.32 -1.49 -3.15
N ASP A 136 13.26 -2.00 -2.34
CA ASP A 136 14.52 -1.32 -2.06
C ASP A 136 15.35 -1.14 -3.33
N ALA A 137 15.46 -2.18 -4.16
CA ALA A 137 16.19 -2.09 -5.43
C ALA A 137 15.58 -1.06 -6.39
N ALA A 138 14.25 -1.01 -6.49
CA ALA A 138 13.55 -0.06 -7.36
C ALA A 138 13.71 1.38 -6.85
N LEU A 139 13.57 1.61 -5.54
CA LEU A 139 13.79 2.93 -4.93
C LEU A 139 15.23 3.43 -5.12
N ASP A 140 16.21 2.55 -4.92
CA ASP A 140 17.62 2.87 -5.12
C ASP A 140 17.92 3.20 -6.60
N GLN A 141 17.34 2.44 -7.53
CA GLN A 141 17.49 2.67 -8.97
C GLN A 141 16.92 4.04 -9.40
N GLN A 142 15.81 4.47 -8.80
CA GLN A 142 15.19 5.77 -9.09
C GLN A 142 15.80 6.92 -8.28
N GLY A 143 16.68 6.62 -7.32
CA GLY A 143 17.26 7.64 -6.43
C GLY A 143 16.23 8.28 -5.51
N ALA A 144 15.26 7.49 -5.03
CA ALA A 144 14.14 7.96 -4.22
C ALA A 144 14.60 8.63 -2.92
N GLY A 145 13.96 9.75 -2.60
CA GLY A 145 14.15 10.51 -1.38
C GLY A 145 13.57 9.81 -0.16
N THR A 146 14.12 10.17 1.00
CA THR A 146 13.65 9.69 2.30
C THR A 146 13.40 10.88 3.23
N GLY A 147 12.51 10.68 4.19
CA GLY A 147 12.13 11.69 5.17
C GLY A 147 11.64 11.07 6.47
N GLU A 148 11.20 11.95 7.35
CA GLU A 148 10.62 11.61 8.66
C GLU A 148 9.31 10.80 8.51
N ILE A 149 8.55 11.07 7.45
CA ILE A 149 7.57 10.14 6.88
C ILE A 149 8.06 9.76 5.48
N THR A 150 8.10 8.47 5.16
CA THR A 150 8.37 7.97 3.79
C THR A 150 7.38 6.86 3.47
N ILE A 151 6.70 6.96 2.33
CA ILE A 151 5.67 6.04 1.87
C ILE A 151 6.05 5.62 0.45
N SER A 152 6.26 4.32 0.25
CA SER A 152 6.70 3.79 -1.03
C SER A 152 5.82 2.62 -1.44
N LEU A 153 5.48 2.55 -2.72
CA LEU A 153 4.63 1.53 -3.34
C LEU A 153 5.41 0.83 -4.44
N ILE A 154 5.30 -0.49 -4.54
CA ILE A 154 5.76 -1.30 -5.68
C ILE A 154 4.68 -2.30 -6.10
N TRP A 155 4.59 -2.60 -7.39
CA TRP A 155 3.67 -3.58 -7.98
C TRP A 155 4.28 -4.27 -9.21
N TYR A 156 3.59 -5.27 -9.75
CA TYR A 156 4.09 -6.10 -10.86
C TYR A 156 3.15 -6.14 -12.06
N ASN A 157 3.11 -5.08 -12.86
CA ASN A 157 2.65 -5.04 -14.26
C ASN A 157 2.81 -3.62 -14.82
N SER A 158 2.19 -3.34 -15.98
CA SER A 158 2.17 -2.01 -16.61
C SER A 158 0.93 -1.19 -16.27
N ASP A 159 0.18 -1.55 -15.23
CA ASP A 159 -0.92 -0.70 -14.75
C ASP A 159 -0.34 0.58 -14.17
N ASP A 160 -1.13 1.64 -14.27
CA ASP A 160 -0.84 2.94 -13.67
C ASP A 160 -1.56 2.98 -12.33
N VAL A 161 -0.77 2.82 -11.28
CA VAL A 161 -1.22 2.72 -9.90
C VAL A 161 -0.66 3.93 -9.18
N ASP A 162 -1.55 4.80 -8.73
CA ASP A 162 -1.18 6.05 -8.10
C ASP A 162 -1.12 5.88 -6.57
N LEU A 163 -0.06 6.40 -5.96
CA LEU A 163 0.05 6.53 -4.51
C LEU A 163 -0.51 7.87 -4.05
N HIS A 164 -1.47 7.81 -3.13
CA HIS A 164 -2.11 8.99 -2.57
C HIS A 164 -1.87 9.13 -1.07
N VAL A 165 -1.70 10.39 -0.64
CA VAL A 165 -1.62 10.76 0.78
C VAL A 165 -2.46 12.00 1.04
N SER A 166 -3.53 11.85 1.80
CA SER A 166 -4.21 13.00 2.40
C SER A 166 -3.41 13.47 3.61
N THR A 167 -3.10 14.76 3.65
CA THR A 167 -2.35 15.43 4.71
C THR A 167 -3.23 16.49 5.38
N PRO A 168 -2.81 17.09 6.51
CA PRO A 168 -3.52 18.23 7.10
C PRO A 168 -3.66 19.45 6.16
N SER A 169 -2.80 19.57 5.14
CA SER A 169 -2.79 20.66 4.18
C SER A 169 -3.48 20.34 2.86
N GLY A 170 -3.92 19.09 2.65
CA GLY A 170 -4.51 18.63 1.39
C GLY A 170 -3.90 17.32 0.89
N GLU A 171 -4.31 16.92 -0.29
CA GLU A 171 -3.96 15.65 -0.90
C GLU A 171 -2.72 15.74 -1.79
N LEU A 172 -1.81 14.78 -1.62
CA LEU A 172 -0.56 14.63 -2.36
C LEU A 172 -0.63 13.34 -3.18
N TYR A 173 -0.50 13.47 -4.51
CA TYR A 173 -0.56 12.40 -5.50
C TYR A 173 0.08 12.90 -6.82
N TYR A 174 0.06 12.09 -7.89
CA TYR A 174 0.64 12.45 -9.20
C TYR A 174 0.25 13.84 -9.71
N GLY A 175 -1.04 14.21 -9.62
CA GLY A 175 -1.55 15.50 -10.05
C GLY A 175 -1.22 16.67 -9.12
N ASN A 176 -0.78 16.41 -7.89
CA ASN A 176 -0.45 17.41 -6.88
C ASN A 176 0.75 16.99 -6.01
N ARG A 177 1.94 16.98 -6.64
CA ARG A 177 3.14 16.33 -6.09
C ARG A 177 3.79 17.00 -4.88
N ASN A 178 3.32 18.18 -4.44
CA ASN A 178 3.95 18.94 -3.37
C ASN A 178 2.90 19.56 -2.44
N VAL A 179 2.67 18.95 -1.27
CA VAL A 179 1.68 19.40 -0.28
C VAL A 179 2.16 19.14 1.13
N GLY A 180 1.91 20.07 2.06
CA GLY A 180 2.09 19.81 3.50
C GLY A 180 3.53 19.47 3.93
N GLY A 181 4.53 19.84 3.13
CA GLY A 181 5.94 19.48 3.36
C GLY A 181 6.36 18.13 2.76
N GLY A 182 5.46 17.47 2.04
CA GLY A 182 5.74 16.24 1.30
C GLY A 182 5.99 16.48 -0.18
N THR A 183 6.70 15.52 -0.79
CA THR A 183 7.01 15.48 -2.22
C THR A 183 6.78 14.08 -2.77
N LEU A 184 6.08 13.95 -3.89
CA LEU A 184 6.09 12.77 -4.75
C LEU A 184 7.24 12.92 -5.74
N ASP A 185 8.34 12.21 -5.49
CA ASP A 185 9.59 12.35 -6.24
C ASP A 185 9.81 11.23 -7.26
N VAL A 186 9.26 10.05 -7.01
CA VAL A 186 9.24 8.93 -7.95
C VAL A 186 7.80 8.56 -8.25
N ASP A 187 7.52 8.45 -9.53
CA ASP A 187 6.21 8.22 -10.16
C ASP A 187 6.39 7.19 -11.26
N ALA A 188 5.43 6.32 -11.48
CA ALA A 188 5.59 5.25 -12.46
C ALA A 188 4.34 5.05 -13.33
N ASN A 189 4.57 4.68 -14.59
CA ASN A 189 3.54 4.24 -15.53
C ASN A 189 2.47 5.27 -15.95
N ALA A 190 2.54 6.53 -15.50
CA ALA A 190 1.71 7.61 -16.04
C ALA A 190 2.00 7.90 -17.52
N GLU A 191 3.28 8.10 -17.88
CA GLU A 191 3.72 8.38 -19.26
C GLU A 191 4.75 7.36 -19.79
N VAL A 192 5.69 6.96 -18.94
CA VAL A 192 6.79 6.06 -19.30
C VAL A 192 6.69 4.80 -18.45
N MET A 193 6.64 3.65 -19.11
CA MET A 193 6.55 2.36 -18.45
C MET A 193 7.88 2.00 -17.76
N MET A 194 7.78 1.45 -16.57
CA MET A 194 8.91 0.93 -15.80
C MET A 194 8.86 -0.60 -15.74
N ASP A 195 10.02 -1.24 -15.84
CA ASP A 195 10.13 -2.69 -15.67
C ASP A 195 9.81 -3.13 -14.22
N SER A 196 10.19 -2.29 -13.25
CA SER A 196 9.89 -2.42 -11.82
C SER A 196 9.21 -1.13 -11.35
N PRO A 197 7.89 -0.98 -11.57
CA PRO A 197 7.20 0.27 -11.26
C PRO A 197 7.16 0.51 -9.75
N VAL A 198 7.52 1.72 -9.36
CA VAL A 198 7.63 2.14 -7.97
C VAL A 198 7.20 3.59 -7.85
N GLU A 199 6.43 3.91 -6.81
CA GLU A 199 6.13 5.29 -6.43
C GLU A 199 6.68 5.60 -5.05
N ASN A 200 7.04 6.86 -4.83
CA ASN A 200 7.56 7.32 -3.54
C ASN A 200 7.07 8.72 -3.19
N ILE A 201 6.59 8.85 -1.96
CA ILE A 201 6.27 10.12 -1.30
C ILE A 201 7.07 10.20 -0.01
N TYR A 202 7.77 11.31 0.21
CA TYR A 202 8.48 11.55 1.46
C TYR A 202 8.19 12.95 2.01
N PHE A 203 8.23 13.08 3.34
CA PHE A 203 8.09 14.32 4.09
C PHE A 203 9.33 14.52 4.94
N ALA A 204 10.17 15.50 4.60
CA ALA A 204 11.32 15.85 5.44
C ALA A 204 10.90 16.55 6.74
N GLU A 205 9.90 17.43 6.63
CA GLU A 205 9.33 18.19 7.75
C GLU A 205 7.79 18.05 7.77
N PRO A 206 7.27 16.88 8.16
CA PRO A 206 5.83 16.63 8.19
C PRO A 206 5.13 17.56 9.20
N GLN A 207 3.95 18.03 8.82
CA GLN A 207 3.06 18.77 9.72
C GLN A 207 2.40 17.84 10.72
N SER A 208 2.14 18.31 11.94
CA SER A 208 1.35 17.53 12.89
C SER A 208 -0.11 17.45 12.45
N GLY A 209 -0.69 16.26 12.58
CA GLY A 209 -2.07 15.99 12.20
C GLY A 209 -2.26 14.57 11.68
N GLU A 210 -3.41 14.34 11.05
CA GLU A 210 -3.78 13.05 10.51
C GLU A 210 -3.32 12.91 9.05
N TYR A 211 -2.78 11.74 8.74
CA TYR A 211 -2.39 11.32 7.40
C TYR A 211 -3.18 10.07 7.03
N HIS A 212 -3.71 10.03 5.81
CA HIS A 212 -4.38 8.87 5.24
C HIS A 212 -3.69 8.46 3.95
N VAL A 213 -3.31 7.19 3.84
CA VAL A 213 -2.61 6.61 2.71
C VAL A 213 -3.52 5.59 2.02
N TRP A 214 -3.68 5.72 0.71
CA TRP A 214 -4.35 4.75 -0.15
C TRP A 214 -3.64 4.66 -1.49
N ILE A 215 -3.97 3.63 -2.26
CA ILE A 215 -3.53 3.48 -3.66
C ILE A 215 -4.77 3.50 -4.55
N GLU A 216 -4.66 4.12 -5.73
CA GLU A 216 -5.71 4.17 -6.75
C GLU A 216 -5.26 3.35 -7.97
N ASP A 217 -6.07 2.39 -8.40
CA ASP A 217 -5.90 1.69 -9.68
C ASP A 217 -6.41 2.59 -10.82
N PHE A 218 -5.58 3.52 -11.29
CA PHE A 218 -6.00 4.62 -12.15
C PHE A 218 -6.24 4.19 -13.60
N THR A 219 -5.28 3.47 -14.20
CA THR A 219 -5.44 2.90 -15.54
C THR A 219 -4.99 1.45 -15.57
N ASP A 220 -5.98 0.56 -15.60
CA ASP A 220 -5.81 -0.86 -15.92
C ASP A 220 -5.39 -1.01 -17.39
N ARG A 221 -4.17 -1.53 -17.59
CA ARG A 221 -3.61 -1.93 -18.90
C ARG A 221 -3.42 -3.43 -19.00
N ASN A 222 -3.65 -4.17 -17.92
CA ASN A 222 -3.42 -5.59 -17.79
C ASN A 222 -4.62 -6.27 -17.13
N ASP A 223 -5.37 -7.06 -17.92
CA ASP A 223 -6.42 -7.93 -17.40
C ASP A 223 -5.86 -8.92 -16.34
N GLY A 224 -6.00 -8.63 -15.03
CA GLY A 224 -5.53 -9.56 -14.01
C GLY A 224 -5.41 -9.03 -12.58
N TYR A 225 -5.01 -9.94 -11.69
CA TYR A 225 -4.62 -9.61 -10.32
C TYR A 225 -3.13 -9.27 -10.29
N THR A 226 -2.76 -8.11 -9.77
CA THR A 226 -1.36 -7.77 -9.49
C THR A 226 -1.12 -7.60 -8.00
N GLY A 227 -0.02 -8.17 -7.51
CA GLY A 227 0.39 -8.00 -6.13
C GLY A 227 1.00 -6.61 -5.92
N TYR A 228 0.72 -6.01 -4.77
CA TYR A 228 1.38 -4.77 -4.35
C TYR A 228 2.02 -4.92 -2.97
N LEU A 229 3.03 -4.09 -2.72
CA LEU A 229 3.63 -3.86 -1.41
C LEU A 229 3.75 -2.35 -1.17
N VAL A 230 3.17 -1.88 -0.06
CA VAL A 230 3.36 -0.51 0.43
C VAL A 230 4.17 -0.53 1.73
N ARG A 231 5.28 0.21 1.76
CA ARG A 231 6.05 0.47 2.98
C ARG A 231 5.76 1.87 3.50
N VAL A 232 5.26 1.97 4.73
CA VAL A 232 5.08 3.24 5.44
C VAL A 232 6.07 3.33 6.59
N THR A 233 7.00 4.28 6.51
CA THR A 233 8.01 4.57 7.53
C THR A 233 7.69 5.89 8.21
N VAL A 234 7.55 5.88 9.54
CA VAL A 234 7.31 7.08 10.36
C VAL A 234 8.30 7.11 11.51
N GLY A 235 9.11 8.18 11.61
CA GLY A 235 10.13 8.32 12.66
C GLY A 235 11.12 7.15 12.69
N GLY A 236 11.46 6.60 11.51
CA GLY A 236 12.35 5.45 11.36
C GLY A 236 11.72 4.08 11.65
N VAL A 237 10.41 3.99 11.92
CA VAL A 237 9.70 2.73 12.12
C VAL A 237 8.85 2.41 10.89
N SER A 238 9.17 1.29 10.23
CA SER A 238 8.45 0.84 9.03
C SER A 238 7.33 -0.16 9.35
N ARG A 239 6.27 -0.10 8.55
CA ARG A 239 5.20 -1.10 8.44
C ARG A 239 4.97 -1.42 6.97
N LEU A 240 4.66 -2.68 6.70
CA LEU A 240 4.43 -3.20 5.35
C LEU A 240 2.96 -3.58 5.21
N TYR A 241 2.40 -3.27 4.04
CA TYR A 241 1.03 -3.59 3.67
C TYR A 241 1.07 -4.25 2.30
N GLU A 242 0.62 -5.51 2.27
CA GLU A 242 0.59 -6.33 1.07
C GLU A 242 -0.84 -6.61 0.68
N GLY A 243 -1.10 -6.66 -0.63
CA GLY A 243 -2.41 -7.01 -1.14
C GLY A 243 -2.39 -7.19 -2.65
N HIS A 244 -3.57 -7.11 -3.25
CA HIS A 244 -3.73 -7.29 -4.68
C HIS A 244 -4.65 -6.21 -5.25
N ILE A 245 -4.31 -5.72 -6.43
CA ILE A 245 -5.16 -4.91 -7.30
C ILE A 245 -5.86 -5.88 -8.25
N ASP A 246 -7.16 -5.70 -8.46
CA ASP A 246 -8.00 -6.64 -9.22
C ASP A 246 -8.59 -6.06 -10.52
N GLY A 247 -8.07 -4.91 -10.97
CA GLY A 247 -8.46 -4.25 -12.23
C GLY A 247 -9.86 -3.63 -12.20
N THR A 248 -10.44 -3.41 -11.01
CA THR A 248 -11.78 -2.84 -10.89
C THR A 248 -11.79 -1.31 -10.76
N GLY A 249 -10.62 -0.64 -10.83
CA GLY A 249 -10.51 0.81 -10.69
C GLY A 249 -10.87 1.28 -9.28
N THR A 250 -10.39 0.56 -8.27
CA THR A 250 -10.74 0.80 -6.86
C THR A 250 -9.62 1.46 -6.09
N ASP A 251 -10.00 2.35 -5.17
CA ASP A 251 -9.14 2.78 -4.08
C ASP A 251 -8.95 1.66 -3.06
N ILE A 252 -7.72 1.43 -2.64
CA ILE A 252 -7.37 0.47 -1.58
C ILE A 252 -6.79 1.25 -0.40
N ASP A 253 -7.56 1.33 0.69
CA ASP A 253 -7.13 1.95 1.94
C ASP A 253 -5.94 1.19 2.55
N ILE A 254 -4.85 1.88 2.83
CA ILE A 254 -3.64 1.29 3.43
C ILE A 254 -3.59 1.55 4.93
N ILE A 255 -3.54 2.83 5.33
CA ILE A 255 -3.47 3.22 6.74
C ILE A 255 -3.88 4.67 6.96
N THR A 256 -4.52 4.92 8.11
CA THR A 256 -4.60 6.26 8.73
C THR A 256 -3.71 6.32 9.97
N PHE A 257 -2.94 7.39 10.14
CA PHE A 257 -2.11 7.60 11.34
C PHE A 257 -1.96 9.09 11.68
N GLY A 258 -1.61 9.37 12.94
CA GLY A 258 -1.24 10.72 13.38
C GLY A 258 0.28 10.91 13.43
N TYR A 259 0.74 12.14 13.16
CA TYR A 259 2.12 12.57 13.33
C TYR A 259 2.20 13.77 14.30
#